data_AF-A0A7U7G7M0-F1
#
_entry.id   AF-A0A7U7G7M0-F1
#
_cell.length_a   1.000
_cell.length_b   1.000
_cell.length_c   1.000
_cell.angle_alpha   90.00
_cell.angle_beta   90.00
_cell.angle_gamma   90.00
#
_symmetry.space_group_name_H-M   'P 1'
#
loop_
_entity.id
_entity.type
_entity.pdbx_description
1 polymer ?
#
loop_
_entity_poly.entity_id
_entity_poly.type
_entity_poly.pdbx_seq_one_letter_code
_entity_poly.pdbx_strand_id
1 'polypeptide(L)' 'MTCLLFAPNAPDQNPVEDVWLRGKNFLRKNFYKNKTFNQVKCCFFNFINKKIFDFKKIEWYLKIPQPA' A
#
# COMPACT_ATOMS: atom_id res chain seq x y z
N MET A 1 1.88 21.92 -0.41
CA MET A 1 1.82 20.46 -0.64
C MET A 1 1.62 20.23 -2.13
N THR A 2 2.54 19.54 -2.81
CA THR A 2 2.42 19.25 -4.25
C THR A 2 1.74 17.91 -4.47
N CYS A 3 0.67 17.90 -5.25
CA CYS A 3 0.04 16.67 -5.71
C CYS A 3 0.64 16.28 -7.07
N LEU A 4 1.01 15.00 -7.20
CA LEU A 4 1.48 14.44 -8.47
C LEU A 4 0.31 13.75 -9.16
N LEU A 5 0.05 14.15 -10.40
CA LEU A 5 -0.95 13.49 -11.22
C LEU A 5 -0.34 12.23 -11.84
N PHE A 6 -0.90 11.06 -11.50
CA PHE A 6 -0.52 9.80 -12.13
C PHE A 6 -1.29 9.58 -13.43
N ALA A 7 -0.69 8.83 -14.34
CA ALA A 7 -1.33 8.44 -15.58
C ALA A 7 -2.57 7.55 -15.30
N PRO A 8 -3.63 7.67 -16.11
CA PRO A 8 -4.81 6.83 -15.97
C PRO A 8 -4.43 5.35 -16.17
N ASN A 9 -5.05 4.47 -15.39
CA ASN A 9 -4.85 3.01 -15.46
C ASN A 9 -3.39 2.54 -15.26
N ALA A 10 -2.55 3.34 -14.59
CA ALA A 10 -1.15 3.01 -14.30
C ALA A 10 -0.94 2.77 -12.79
N PRO A 11 -1.44 1.66 -12.22
CA PRO A 11 -1.29 1.36 -10.79
C PRO A 11 0.18 1.23 -10.37
N ASP A 12 1.06 0.89 -11.31
CA ASP A 12 2.51 0.83 -11.09
C ASP A 12 3.12 2.19 -10.73
N GLN A 13 2.42 3.30 -10.96
CA GLN A 13 2.83 4.63 -10.48
C GLN A 13 2.32 4.97 -9.08
N ASN A 14 1.42 4.18 -8.49
CA ASN A 14 0.93 4.44 -7.14
C ASN A 14 1.64 3.52 -6.13
N PRO A 15 2.55 4.03 -5.28
CA PRO A 15 3.24 3.19 -4.29
C PRO A 15 2.29 2.61 -3.23
N VAL A 16 1.10 3.19 -3.04
CA VAL A 16 0.10 2.65 -2.11
C VAL A 16 -0.47 1.32 -2.62
N GLU A 17 -0.54 1.11 -3.94
CA GLU A 17 -1.04 -0.16 -4.52
C GLU A 17 -0.16 -1.35 -4.12
N ASP A 18 1.16 -1.16 -3.99
CA ASP A 18 2.07 -2.21 -3.54
C ASP A 18 1.83 -2.59 -2.06
N VAL A 19 1.58 -1.60 -1.20
CA VAL A 19 1.21 -1.82 0.21
C VAL A 19 -0.08 -2.65 0.28
N TRP A 20 -1.09 -2.23 -0.48
CA TRP A 20 -2.38 -2.91 -0.53
C TRP A 20 -2.27 -4.31 -1.11
N LEU A 21 -1.46 -4.51 -2.15
CA LEU A 21 -1.23 -5.83 -2.75
C LEU A 21 -0.60 -6.79 -1.73
N ARG A 22 0.43 -6.36 -0.99
CA ARG A 22 1.05 -7.16 0.07
C ARG A 22 0.04 -7.53 1.16
N GLY A 23 -0.75 -6.57 1.64
CA GLY A 23 -1.78 -6.81 2.64
C GLY A 23 -2.88 -7.75 2.15
N LYS A 24 -3.38 -7.56 0.92
CA LYS A 24 -4.37 -8.46 0.28
C LYS A 24 -3.81 -9.88 0.13
N ASN A 25 -2.57 -10.03 -0.29
CA ASN A 25 -1.93 -11.34 -0.42
C ASN A 25 -1.75 -12.03 0.93
N PHE A 26 -1.41 -11.29 1.98
CA PHE A 26 -1.39 -11.82 3.35
C PHE A 26 -2.78 -12.31 3.80
N LEU A 27 -3.83 -11.52 3.59
CA LEU A 27 -5.19 -11.91 3.92
C LEU A 27 -5.63 -13.17 3.17
N ARG A 28 -5.32 -13.28 1.87
CA ARG A 28 -5.63 -14.47 1.05
C ARG A 28 -4.96 -15.73 1.61
N LYS A 29 -3.69 -15.66 2.01
CA LYS A 29 -2.99 -16.78 2.66
C LYS A 29 -3.55 -17.15 4.03
N ASN A 30 -4.28 -16.23 4.68
CA ASN A 30 -4.86 -16.41 6.01
C ASN A 30 -6.40 -16.40 5.97
N PHE A 31 -7.02 -16.67 4.82
CA PHE A 31 -8.47 -16.50 4.65
C PHE A 31 -9.26 -17.34 5.66
N TYR A 32 -8.78 -18.54 5.98
CA TYR A 32 -9.41 -19.45 6.93
C TYR A 32 -9.52 -18.89 8.35
N LYS A 33 -8.68 -17.92 8.74
CA LYS A 33 -8.70 -17.26 10.06
C LYS A 33 -9.74 -16.15 10.19
N ASN A 34 -10.26 -15.66 9.07
CA ASN A 34 -11.15 -14.50 9.03
C ASN A 34 -12.54 -14.93 8.55
N LYS A 35 -13.48 -15.07 9.48
CA LYS A 35 -14.88 -15.49 9.22
C LYS A 35 -15.84 -14.31 9.09
N THR A 36 -15.43 -13.13 9.53
CA THR A 36 -16.22 -11.89 9.40
C THR A 36 -15.40 -10.78 8.75
N PHE A 37 -16.09 -9.82 8.14
CA PHE A 37 -15.43 -8.64 7.59
C PHE A 37 -14.66 -7.85 8.65
N ASN A 38 -15.16 -7.81 9.89
CA ASN A 38 -14.45 -7.15 10.98
C ASN A 38 -13.09 -7.81 11.27
N GLN A 39 -13.05 -9.16 11.26
CA GLN A 39 -11.79 -9.89 11.40
C GLN A 39 -10.84 -9.61 10.25
N VAL A 40 -11.33 -9.57 9.00
CA VAL A 40 -10.52 -9.18 7.83
C VAL A 40 -9.89 -7.81 8.03
N LYS A 41 -10.68 -6.81 8.45
CA LYS A 41 -10.17 -5.45 8.73
C LYS A 41 -9.10 -5.47 9.82
N CYS A 42 -9.38 -6.06 10.97
CA CYS A 42 -8.40 -6.13 12.08
C CYS A 42 -7.11 -6.85 11.65
N CYS A 43 -7.23 -7.96 10.93
CA CYS A 43 -6.10 -8.72 10.41
C CYS A 43 -5.25 -7.88 9.44
N PHE A 44 -5.89 -7.14 8.54
CA PHE A 44 -5.22 -6.23 7.62
C PHE A 44 -4.52 -5.08 8.36
N PHE A 45 -5.22 -4.39 9.26
CA PHE A 45 -4.65 -3.30 10.04
C PHE A 45 -3.45 -3.78 10.87
N ASN A 46 -3.56 -4.92 11.53
CA ASN A 46 -2.45 -5.51 12.27
C ASN A 46 -1.26 -5.86 11.38
N PHE A 47 -1.51 -6.32 10.14
CA PHE A 47 -0.45 -6.64 9.19
C PHE A 47 0.34 -5.40 8.74
N ILE A 48 -0.36 -4.30 8.45
CA ILE A 48 0.27 -3.06 7.99
C ILE A 48 0.85 -2.21 9.14
N ASN A 49 0.32 -2.36 10.35
CA ASN A 49 0.72 -1.56 11.50
C ASN A 49 2.20 -1.79 11.82
N LYS A 50 2.95 -0.69 12.02
CA LYS A 50 4.39 -0.67 12.30
C LYS A 50 5.27 -1.39 11.26
N LYS A 51 4.77 -1.67 10.06
CA LYS A 51 5.59 -2.19 8.97
C LYS A 51 6.21 -1.08 8.15
N ILE A 52 7.52 -1.18 7.96
CA ILE A 52 8.25 -0.38 6.98
C ILE A 52 8.13 -1.11 5.65
N PHE A 53 7.57 -0.44 4.65
CA PHE A 53 7.47 -0.95 3.31
C PHE A 53 8.57 -0.33 2.46
N ASP A 54 9.62 -1.11 2.22
CA ASP A 54 10.66 -0.73 1.28
C ASP A 54 10.21 -1.08 -0.16
N PHE A 55 10.18 -0.05 -1.00
CA PHE A 55 9.90 -0.13 -2.43
C PHE A 55 10.92 0.72 -3.16
N LYS A 56 11.67 0.12 -4.10
CA LYS A 56 12.60 0.87 -4.96
C LYS A 56 11.91 2.02 -5.72
N LYS A 57 10.62 1.87 -6.04
CA LYS A 57 9.84 2.90 -6.73
C LYS A 57 9.70 4.20 -5.93
N ILE A 58 9.93 4.20 -4.61
CA ILE A 58 9.86 5.44 -3.82
C ILE A 58 10.89 6.47 -4.32
N GLU A 59 12.02 5.99 -4.85
CA GLU A 59 13.08 6.81 -5.43
C GLU A 59 12.61 7.68 -6.60
N TRP A 60 11.53 7.29 -7.29
CA TRP A 60 10.92 8.08 -8.37
C TRP A 60 10.36 9.41 -7.87
N TYR A 61 10.00 9.48 -6.58
CA TYR A 61 9.35 10.63 -5.98
C TYR A 61 10.28 11.46 -5.08
N LEU A 62 11.38 10.88 -4.59
CA LEU A 62 12.33 11.56 -3.69
C LEU A 62 13.07 12.74 -4.35
N LYS A 63 13.13 12.78 -5.68
CA LYS A 63 13.83 13.83 -6.45
C LYS A 63 12.93 14.97 -6.91
N ILE A 64 11.65 14.96 -6.52
CA ILE A 64 10.67 15.94 -6.98
C ILE A 64 10.83 17.22 -6.14
N PRO A 65 11.12 18.37 -6.77
CA PRO A 65 11.24 19.64 -6.06
C PRO A 65 9.98 19.93 -5.26
N GLN A 66 10.14 20.18 -3.96
CA GLN A 66 9.04 20.65 -3.13
C GLN A 66 8.94 22.18 -3.31
N PRO A 67 7.74 22.74 -3.52
CA PRO A 67 7.55 24.19 -3.54
C PRO A 67 7.92 24.75 -2.17
N ALA A 68 8.53 25.94 -2.19
CA ALA A 68 8.89 26.71 -1.00
C ALA A 68 7.66 27.11 -0.18
#